data_AF-A0A2N3I784-F1
#
_entry.id   AF-A0A2N3I784-F1
#
_cell.length_a   1.000
_cell.length_b   1.000
_cell.length_c   1.000
_cell.angle_alpha   90.00
_cell.angle_beta   90.00
_cell.angle_gamma   90.00
#
_symmetry.space_group_name_H-M   'P 1'
#
loop_
_entity.id
_entity.type
_entity.pdbx_description
1 polymer ?
#
loop_
_entity_poly.entity_id
_entity_poly.type
_entity_poly.pdbx_seq_one_letter_code
_entity_poly.pdbx_strand_id
1 'polypeptide(L)'
;MTRKNRIISFHKMKQEVVHLIHEKYPFGYDDEIKFYNLGAGKSFYAFNFITEEYNYLVKVDMNVDFFVEEVEFEEAKNEETDSY
;
A
#
# COMPACT_ATOMS: atom_id res chain seq x y z
N MET A 1 27.64 7.78 1.09
CA MET A 1 27.21 7.55 -0.31
C MET A 1 25.75 7.97 -0.42
N THR A 2 25.42 8.90 -1.32
CA THR A 2 24.05 9.40 -1.50
C THR A 2 23.30 8.42 -2.39
N ARG A 3 22.36 7.66 -1.81
CA ARG A 3 21.48 6.77 -2.56
C ARG A 3 20.54 7.60 -3.44
N LYS A 4 20.29 7.15 -4.66
CA LYS A 4 19.37 7.86 -5.57
C LYS A 4 17.92 7.52 -5.20
N ASN A 5 17.08 8.53 -5.04
CA ASN A 5 15.66 8.33 -4.82
C ASN A 5 14.98 7.94 -6.13
N ARG A 6 14.18 6.87 -6.11
CA ARG A 6 13.47 6.36 -7.29
C ARG A 6 12.05 5.97 -6.93
N ILE A 7 11.08 6.46 -7.69
CA ILE A 7 9.67 6.10 -7.51
C ILE A 7 9.29 5.15 -8.63
N ILE A 8 8.75 3.98 -8.30
CA ILE A 8 8.39 2.95 -9.28
C ILE A 8 7.19 2.14 -8.79
N SER A 9 6.31 1.74 -9.70
CA SER A 9 5.20 0.82 -9.37
C SER A 9 5.73 -0.60 -9.21
N PHE A 10 5.19 -1.35 -8.25
CA PHE A 10 5.57 -2.73 -7.96
C PHE A 10 5.54 -3.62 -9.21
N HIS A 11 4.46 -3.52 -9.99
CA HIS A 11 4.29 -4.24 -11.27
C HIS A 11 5.34 -3.94 -12.35
N LYS A 12 6.05 -2.80 -12.25
CA LYS A 12 7.09 -2.38 -13.21
C LYS A 12 8.50 -2.59 -12.67
N MET A 13 8.66 -3.15 -11.47
CA MET A 13 9.96 -3.42 -10.89
C MET A 13 10.64 -4.60 -11.59
N LYS A 14 11.98 -4.60 -11.56
CA LYS A 14 12.77 -5.75 -12.00
C LYS A 14 12.52 -6.93 -11.05
N GLN A 15 12.46 -8.15 -11.59
CA GLN A 15 12.27 -9.37 -10.80
C GLN A 15 13.31 -9.52 -9.68
N GLU A 16 14.56 -9.13 -9.93
CA GLU A 16 15.63 -9.13 -8.91
C GLU A 16 15.25 -8.30 -7.68
N VAL A 17 14.66 -7.11 -7.87
CA VAL A 17 14.28 -6.23 -6.76
C VAL A 17 13.02 -6.75 -6.07
N VAL A 18 12.10 -7.35 -6.83
CA VAL A 18 10.90 -8.00 -6.28
C VAL A 18 11.30 -9.17 -5.38
N HIS A 19 12.26 -10.01 -5.80
CA HIS A 19 12.80 -11.08 -4.96
C HIS A 19 13.38 -10.54 -3.66
N LEU A 20 14.17 -9.46 -3.70
CA LEU A 20 14.72 -8.85 -2.48
C LEU A 20 13.62 -8.31 -1.56
N ILE A 21 12.51 -7.80 -2.11
CA ILE A 21 11.35 -7.39 -1.32
C ILE A 21 10.71 -8.61 -0.65
N HIS A 22 10.51 -9.72 -1.37
CA HIS A 22 9.98 -10.96 -0.77
C HIS A 22 10.92 -11.59 0.27
N GLU A 23 12.23 -11.51 0.07
CA GLU A 23 13.21 -11.99 1.06
C GLU A 23 13.22 -11.13 2.32
N LYS A 24 13.06 -9.81 2.16
CA LYS A 24 12.99 -8.87 3.29
C LYS A 24 11.64 -8.92 4.00
N TYR A 25 10.56 -9.15 3.26
CA TYR A 25 9.18 -9.15 3.71
C TYR A 25 8.50 -10.48 3.33
N PRO A 26 8.94 -11.62 3.90
CA PRO A 26 8.42 -12.94 3.54
C PRO A 26 6.96 -13.13 3.93
N PHE A 27 6.48 -12.36 4.91
CA PHE A 27 5.10 -12.36 5.39
C PHE A 27 4.24 -11.23 4.79
N GLY A 28 4.78 -10.47 3.83
CA GLY A 28 4.11 -9.30 3.28
C GLY A 28 4.68 -7.98 3.80
N TYR A 29 4.32 -6.89 3.11
CA TYR A 29 4.82 -5.53 3.35
C TYR A 29 3.75 -4.62 3.98
N ASP A 30 2.70 -5.20 4.55
CA ASP A 30 1.54 -4.47 5.09
C ASP A 30 1.90 -3.56 6.26
N ASP A 31 2.87 -3.95 7.09
CA ASP A 31 3.34 -3.11 8.20
C ASP A 31 4.14 -1.88 7.75
N GLU A 32 4.77 -1.97 6.58
CA GLU A 32 5.63 -0.90 6.02
C GLU A 32 4.89 -0.04 4.99
N ILE A 33 3.73 -0.51 4.50
CA ILE A 33 2.93 0.20 3.52
C ILE A 33 2.28 1.41 4.14
N LYS A 34 2.39 2.54 3.45
CA LYS A 34 1.77 3.80 3.85
C LYS A 34 0.73 4.21 2.83
N PHE A 35 -0.42 4.60 3.34
CA PHE A 35 -1.48 5.19 2.56
C PHE A 35 -1.20 6.68 2.35
N TYR A 36 -1.15 7.10 1.09
CA TYR A 36 -0.99 8.49 0.68
C TYR A 36 -2.29 8.99 0.05
N ASN A 37 -2.94 9.95 0.70
CA ASN A 37 -4.10 10.65 0.18
C ASN A 37 -3.66 11.97 -0.47
N LEU A 38 -3.91 12.11 -1.77
CA LEU A 38 -3.50 13.28 -2.55
C LEU A 38 -4.61 14.33 -2.68
N GLY A 39 -5.78 14.09 -2.09
CA GLY A 39 -6.98 14.90 -2.30
C GLY A 39 -7.61 14.67 -3.68
N ALA A 40 -8.86 15.06 -3.84
CA ALA A 40 -9.68 14.83 -5.04
C ALA A 40 -9.91 13.34 -5.39
N GLY A 41 -10.03 12.48 -4.36
CA GLY A 41 -10.31 11.05 -4.54
C GLY A 41 -9.13 10.23 -5.07
N LYS A 42 -7.94 10.83 -5.20
CA LYS A 42 -6.72 10.13 -5.58
C LYS A 42 -5.98 9.72 -4.34
N SER A 43 -5.83 8.41 -4.15
CA SER A 43 -5.00 7.85 -3.09
C SER A 43 -4.17 6.70 -3.65
N PHE A 44 -3.04 6.42 -3.04
CA PHE A 44 -2.21 5.27 -3.37
C PHE A 44 -1.48 4.74 -2.16
N TYR A 45 -1.12 3.46 -2.23
CA TYR A 45 -0.32 2.80 -1.23
C TYR A 45 1.12 2.74 -1.69
N ALA A 46 2.06 3.04 -0.80
CA ALA A 46 3.47 2.89 -1.09
C ALA A 46 4.29 2.59 0.15
N PHE A 47 5.32 1.78 0.00
CA PHE A 47 6.31 1.55 1.06
C PHE A 47 7.69 1.97 0.60
N ASN A 48 8.57 2.24 1.57
CA ASN A 48 9.95 2.59 1.29
C ASN A 48 10.83 1.34 1.30
N PHE A 49 11.54 1.10 0.20
CA PHE A 49 12.48 0.00 0.05
C PHE A 49 13.89 0.52 -0.25
N ILE A 50 14.78 0.37 0.72
CA ILE A 50 16.15 0.86 0.64
C ILE A 50 17.08 -0.28 0.21
N THR A 51 17.83 -0.05 -0.87
CA THR A 51 18.89 -0.92 -1.39
C THR A 51 20.25 -0.25 -1.27
N GLU A 52 21.31 -0.95 -1.67
CA GLU A 52 22.67 -0.38 -1.69
C GLU A 52 22.78 0.83 -2.62
N GLU A 53 22.12 0.79 -3.78
CA GLU A 53 22.22 1.81 -4.84
C GLU A 53 21.09 2.85 -4.80
N TYR A 54 19.87 2.41 -4.48
CA TYR A 54 18.66 3.24 -4.59
C TYR A 54 17.79 3.22 -3.32
N ASN A 55 17.09 4.33 -3.11
CA ASN A 55 15.98 4.46 -2.18
C ASN A 55 14.68 4.43 -2.99
N TYR A 56 13.98 3.30 -2.96
CA TYR A 56 12.76 3.08 -3.75
C TYR A 56 11.52 3.49 -2.96
N LEU A 57 10.68 4.33 -3.55
CA LEU A 57 9.28 4.43 -3.14
C LEU A 57 8.47 3.54 -4.07
N VAL A 58 8.07 2.38 -3.54
CA VAL A 58 7.37 1.36 -4.30
C VAL A 58 5.87 1.63 -4.21
N LYS A 59 5.27 2.00 -5.34
CA LYS A 59 3.82 2.20 -5.43
C LYS A 59 3.14 0.85 -5.63
N VAL A 60 2.20 0.52 -4.75
CA VAL A 60 1.38 -0.68 -4.84
C VAL A 60 0.02 -0.26 -5.37
N ASP A 61 -0.32 -0.76 -6.56
CA ASP A 61 -1.64 -0.57 -7.14
C ASP A 61 -2.59 -1.57 -6.45
N MET A 62 -3.36 -1.11 -5.46
CA MET A 62 -4.42 -1.92 -4.85
C MET A 62 -5.65 -1.86 -5.76
N ASN A 63 -5.98 -2.98 -6.41
CA ASN A 63 -7.34 -3.17 -6.92
C ASN A 63 -8.25 -3.35 -5.71
N VAL A 64 -9.04 -2.32 -5.42
CA VAL A 64 -9.97 -2.27 -4.28
C VAL A 64 -10.95 -3.45 -4.30
N ASP A 65 -11.20 -4.07 -5.46
CA ASP A 65 -12.06 -5.23 -5.62
C ASP A 65 -11.66 -6.44 -4.75
N PHE A 66 -10.37 -6.61 -4.43
CA PHE A 66 -9.91 -7.73 -3.59
C PHE A 66 -10.13 -7.52 -2.08
N PHE A 67 -10.42 -6.30 -1.63
CA PHE A 67 -10.68 -6.01 -0.22
C PHE A 67 -12.16 -6.12 0.16
N VAL A 68 -13.06 -6.28 -0.82
CA VAL A 68 -14.52 -6.29 -0.57
C VAL A 68 -15.02 -7.67 -0.11
N GLU A 69 -14.23 -8.73 -0.24
CA GLU A 69 -14.67 -10.07 0.20
C GLU A 69 -14.39 -10.40 1.68
N GLU A 70 -13.57 -9.64 2.41
CA GLU A 70 -13.21 -9.99 3.80
C GLU A 70 -13.40 -8.87 4.84
N VAL A 71 -13.95 -7.73 4.41
CA VAL A 71 -14.47 -6.72 5.32
C VAL A 71 -15.92 -6.47 4.92
N GLU A 72 -16.84 -7.28 5.45
CA GLU A 72 -18.16 -6.79 5.81
C GLU A 72 -17.91 -5.60 6.73
N PHE A 73 -17.78 -4.41 6.13
CA PHE A 73 -17.99 -3.16 6.81
C PHE A 73 -19.40 -3.29 7.37
N GLU A 74 -19.52 -3.64 8.65
CA GLU A 74 -20.75 -3.44 9.38
C GLU A 74 -21.09 -1.97 9.21
N GLU A 75 -22.04 -1.72 8.30
CA GLU A 75 -22.82 -0.51 8.29
C GLU A 75 -23.35 -0.38 9.72
N ALA A 76 -22.72 0.49 10.51
CA ALA A 76 -23.33 1.04 11.69
C ALA A 76 -24.53 1.88 11.24
N LYS A 77 -25.58 1.19 10.80
CA LYS A 77 -26.96 1.66 10.78
C LYS A 77 -27.29 1.94 12.25
N ASN A 78 -27.10 3.18 12.67
CA ASN A 78 -27.85 3.70 13.78
C ASN A 78 -29.09 4.40 13.21
N GLU A 79 -30.00 3.59 12.65
CA GLU A 79 -31.44 3.86 12.66
C GLU A 79 -31.94 3.22 13.95
N GLU A 80 -32.35 4.00 14.94
CA GLU A 80 -33.75 4.21 15.38
C GLU A 80 -33.64 4.29 16.93
N THR A 81 -34.31 5.12 17.73
CA THR A 81 -35.71 5.55 17.72
C THR A 81 -35.94 6.49 18.92
N ASP A 82 -36.76 7.51 18.68
CA ASP A 82 -37.87 8.03 19.49
C ASP A 82 -37.76 8.59 20.93
N SER A 83 -38.63 9.60 21.12
CA SER A 83 -39.27 10.06 22.37
C SER A 83 -38.51 11.13 23.19
N TYR A 84 -39.07 12.26 23.65
CA TYR A 84 -40.45 12.80 23.72
C TYR A 84 -40.39 14.34 23.56
#